data_AF-A0A2G9R3Y8-F1
#
_entry.id   AF-A0A2G9R3Y8-F1
#
_cell.length_a   1.000
_cell.length_b   1.000
_cell.length_c   1.000
_cell.angle_alpha   90.00
_cell.angle_beta   90.00
_cell.angle_gamma   90.00
#
_symmetry.space_group_name_H-M   'P 1'
#
loop_
_entity.id
_entity.type
_entity.pdbx_description
1 polymer ?
#
loop_
_entity_poly.entity_id
_entity_poly.type
_entity_poly.pdbx_seq_one_letter_code
_entity_poly.pdbx_strand_id
1 'polypeptide(L)'
;HFYKPMMRRGVSKWVAQTAVFFGSAFFHEYLVSIPLKMFRLWAFMGMMSQIPLAWFVGRFLRGNYGNAAVWISLIIGQPIAILMYVHDYYVLNHEKGL
;
A
#
# COMPACT_ATOMS: atom_id res chain seq x y z
N HIS A 1 18.92 6.11 4.32
CA HIS A 1 19.61 7.03 3.39
C HIS A 1 18.72 8.21 2.94
N PHE A 2 17.38 8.11 2.89
CA PHE A 2 16.49 9.21 2.43
C PHE A 2 15.87 10.06 3.56
N TYR A 3 15.40 9.42 4.64
CA TYR A 3 14.68 10.10 5.73
C TYR A 3 15.53 11.10 6.54
N LYS A 4 16.72 10.68 7.00
CA LYS A 4 17.64 11.55 7.76
C LYS A 4 18.07 12.81 6.98
N PRO A 5 18.46 12.75 5.69
CA PRO A 5 18.77 13.98 4.94
C PRO A 5 17.56 14.87 4.67
N MET A 6 16.35 14.33 4.45
CA MET A 6 15.13 15.16 4.33
C MET A 6 14.83 15.93 5.62
N MET A 7 14.94 15.28 6.78
CA MET A 7 14.76 15.93 8.08
C MET A 7 15.82 17.02 8.34
N ARG A 8 17.07 16.80 7.90
CA ARG A 8 18.16 17.81 8.01
C ARG A 8 17.94 19.03 7.11
N ARG A 9 17.14 18.90 6.04
CA ARG A 9 16.75 20.01 5.16
C ARG A 9 15.50 20.77 5.62
N GLY A 10 14.99 20.47 6.82
CA GLY A 10 13.81 21.15 7.40
C GLY A 10 12.46 20.64 6.90
N VAL A 11 12.42 19.51 6.19
CA VAL A 11 11.15 18.91 5.76
C VAL A 11 10.40 18.37 6.98
N SER A 12 9.09 18.61 7.04
CA SER A 12 8.27 18.13 8.15
C SER A 12 8.30 16.60 8.22
N LYS A 13 8.26 16.07 9.45
CA LYS A 13 8.28 14.62 9.71
C LYS A 13 7.23 13.88 8.90
N TRP A 14 6.03 14.46 8.80
CA TRP A 14 4.92 13.91 8.03
C TRP A 14 5.23 13.80 6.54
N VAL A 15 5.73 14.87 5.93
CA VAL A 15 6.09 14.88 4.49
C VAL A 15 7.24 13.92 4.21
N ALA A 16 8.25 13.84 5.09
CA ALA A 16 9.35 12.90 4.94
C ALA A 16 8.90 11.43 5.04
N GLN A 17 7.95 11.12 5.94
CA GLN A 17 7.37 9.79 6.05
C GLN A 17 6.54 9.42 4.81
N THR A 18 5.65 10.32 4.37
CA THR A 18 4.84 10.11 3.16
C THR A 18 5.70 9.91 1.92
N ALA A 19 6.76 10.68 1.74
CA ALA A 19 7.65 10.56 0.58
C ALA A 19 8.39 9.21 0.54
N VAL A 20 8.91 8.75 1.69
CA VAL A 20 9.55 7.42 1.79
C VAL A 20 8.54 6.32 1.52
N PHE A 21 7.33 6.45 2.05
CA PHE A 21 6.28 5.47 1.88
C PHE A 21 5.78 5.40 0.43
N PHE A 22 5.62 6.54 -0.23
CA PHE A 22 5.33 6.62 -1.66
C PHE A 22 6.40 5.95 -2.50
N GLY A 23 7.68 6.20 -2.20
CA GLY A 23 8.80 5.52 -2.86
C GLY A 23 8.73 4.00 -2.69
N SER A 24 8.38 3.52 -1.50
CA SER A 24 8.16 2.09 -1.25
C SER A 24 7.00 1.52 -2.07
N ALA A 25 5.89 2.26 -2.17
CA ALA A 25 4.72 1.83 -2.95
C ALA A 25 5.04 1.70 -4.44
N PHE A 26 5.86 2.61 -4.98
CA PHE A 26 6.35 2.53 -6.36
C PHE A 26 7.15 1.24 -6.62
N PHE A 27 8.11 0.92 -5.73
CA PHE A 27 8.88 -0.32 -5.87
C PHE A 27 8.04 -1.58 -5.69
N HIS A 28 7.03 -1.54 -4.82
CA HIS A 28 6.13 -2.67 -4.59
C HIS A 28 5.29 -2.98 -5.84
N GLU A 29 4.69 -1.97 -6.48
CA GLU A 29 4.01 -2.16 -7.77
C GLU A 29 5.00 -2.63 -8.84
N TYR A 30 6.20 -2.04 -8.93
CA TYR A 30 7.20 -2.44 -9.92
C TYR A 30 7.60 -3.93 -9.80
N LEU A 31 7.86 -4.40 -8.58
CA LEU A 31 8.21 -5.80 -8.32
C LEU A 31 7.05 -6.77 -8.59
N VAL A 32 5.80 -6.36 -8.37
CA VAL A 32 4.61 -7.18 -8.66
C VAL A 32 4.29 -7.18 -10.15
N SER A 33 4.45 -6.04 -10.83
CA SER A 33 4.13 -5.86 -12.25
C SER A 33 5.10 -6.55 -13.20
N ILE A 34 6.39 -6.63 -12.88
CA ILE A 34 7.40 -7.30 -13.74
C ILE A 34 7.06 -8.78 -14.00
N PRO A 35 6.89 -9.64 -12.98
CA PRO A 35 6.62 -11.06 -13.20
C PRO A 35 5.25 -11.28 -13.85
N LEU A 36 4.26 -10.42 -13.57
CA LEU A 36 2.90 -10.53 -14.10
C LEU A 36 2.71 -9.87 -15.47
N LYS A 37 3.67 -9.05 -15.94
CA LYS A 37 3.57 -8.20 -17.15
C LYS A 37 2.29 -7.36 -17.23
N MET A 38 1.72 -7.01 -16.08
CA MET A 38 0.51 -6.21 -15.98
C MET A 38 0.80 -5.00 -15.09
N PHE A 39 0.38 -3.82 -15.52
CA PHE A 39 0.53 -2.58 -14.76
C PHE A 39 -0.87 -2.06 -14.45
N ARG A 40 -1.33 -2.22 -13.20
CA ARG A 40 -2.73 -1.92 -12.84
C ARG A 40 -2.88 -1.03 -11.62
N LEU A 41 -1.78 -0.67 -10.94
CA LEU A 41 -1.72 0.26 -9.82
C LEU A 41 -2.49 -0.20 -8.57
N TRP A 42 -3.01 -1.42 -8.53
CA TRP A 42 -3.76 -1.94 -7.37
C TRP A 42 -2.89 -2.07 -6.13
N ALA A 43 -1.66 -2.54 -6.27
CA ALA A 43 -0.75 -2.72 -5.13
C ALA A 43 -0.26 -1.36 -4.62
N PHE A 44 -0.01 -0.43 -5.55
CA PHE A 44 0.27 0.98 -5.24
C PHE A 44 -0.88 1.64 -4.46
N MET A 45 -2.11 1.53 -4.93
CA MET A 45 -3.29 2.10 -4.25
C MET A 45 -3.53 1.45 -2.89
N GLY A 46 -3.30 0.14 -2.78
CA GLY A 46 -3.31 -0.60 -1.52
C GLY A 46 -2.36 -0.01 -0.49
N MET A 47 -1.09 0.23 -0.87
CA MET A 47 -0.14 0.90 0.03
C MET A 47 -0.59 2.33 0.36
N MET A 48 -0.93 3.14 -0.64
CA MET A 48 -1.28 4.54 -0.41
C MET A 48 -2.49 4.71 0.51
N SER A 49 -3.46 3.80 0.46
CA SER A 49 -4.62 3.77 1.37
C SER A 49 -4.25 3.58 2.86
N GLN A 50 -3.07 3.04 3.16
CA GLN A 50 -2.59 2.90 4.53
C GLN A 50 -2.27 4.26 5.18
N ILE A 51 -1.87 5.28 4.42
CA ILE A 51 -1.53 6.60 4.96
C ILE A 51 -2.78 7.31 5.55
N PRO A 52 -3.90 7.46 4.81
CA PRO A 52 -5.15 7.99 5.37
C PRO A 52 -5.67 7.17 6.54
N LEU A 53 -5.57 5.84 6.43
CA LEU A 53 -6.04 4.95 7.48
C LEU A 53 -5.22 5.10 8.77
N ALA A 54 -3.90 5.20 8.67
CA ALA A 54 -3.02 5.44 9.83
C ALA A 54 -3.31 6.79 10.49
N TRP A 55 -3.59 7.84 9.69
CA TRP A 55 -4.02 9.13 10.22
C TRP A 55 -5.36 9.03 10.94
N PHE A 56 -6.35 8.36 10.34
CA PHE A 56 -7.67 8.16 10.93
C PHE A 56 -7.59 7.36 12.23
N VAL A 57 -6.94 6.20 12.21
CA VAL A 57 -6.75 5.35 13.38
C VAL A 57 -6.01 6.11 14.48
N GLY A 58 -4.93 6.83 14.16
CA GLY A 58 -4.20 7.62 15.15
C GLY A 58 -4.97 8.82 15.72
N ARG A 59 -5.94 9.36 14.95
CA ARG A 59 -6.77 10.49 15.38
C ARG A 59 -7.96 10.06 16.22
N PHE A 60 -8.60 8.95 15.88
CA PHE A 60 -9.90 8.54 16.42
C PHE A 60 -9.84 7.31 17.34
N LEU A 61 -8.84 6.43 17.20
CA LEU A 61 -8.70 5.21 18.00
C LEU A 61 -7.46 5.30 18.90
N ARG A 62 -7.61 4.85 20.15
CA ARG A 62 -6.53 4.84 21.15
C ARG A 62 -6.42 3.47 21.81
N GLY A 63 -5.20 3.11 22.21
CA GLY A 63 -4.92 1.84 22.87
C GLY A 63 -5.20 0.62 21.98
N ASN A 64 -5.80 -0.42 22.55
CA ASN A 64 -6.01 -1.71 21.89
C ASN A 64 -6.87 -1.63 20.62
N TYR A 65 -7.80 -0.67 20.54
CA TYR A 65 -8.62 -0.44 19.35
C TYR A 65 -7.81 0.08 18.15
N GLY A 66 -6.80 0.92 18.42
CA GLY A 66 -5.87 1.37 17.38
C GLY A 66 -5.00 0.21 16.88
N ASN A 67 -4.53 -0.65 17.78
CA ASN A 67 -3.78 -1.86 17.42
C ASN A 67 -4.64 -2.81 16.57
N ALA A 68 -5.87 -3.10 17.00
CA ALA A 68 -6.80 -3.96 16.25
C ALA A 68 -7.10 -3.41 14.85
N ALA A 69 -7.30 -2.10 14.70
CA ALA A 69 -7.53 -1.48 13.39
C ALA A 69 -6.33 -1.62 12.44
N VAL A 70 -5.10 -1.49 12.97
CA VAL A 70 -3.87 -1.74 12.19
C VAL A 70 -3.82 -3.21 11.76
N TRP A 71 -4.06 -4.16 12.67
CA TRP A 71 -4.06 -5.59 12.34
C TRP A 71 -5.10 -5.96 11.28
N ILE A 72 -6.33 -5.46 11.41
CA ILE A 72 -7.39 -5.67 10.42
C ILE A 72 -6.98 -5.10 9.06
N SER A 73 -6.37 -3.91 9.03
CA SER A 73 -5.92 -3.29 7.79
C SER A 73 -4.79 -4.05 7.09
N LEU A 74 -3.91 -4.70 7.85
CA LEU A 74 -2.83 -5.52 7.31
C LEU A 74 -3.34 -6.83 6.72
N ILE A 75 -4.36 -7.43 7.33
CA ILE A 75 -4.99 -8.66 6.86
C ILE A 75 -5.84 -8.39 5.59
N ILE A 76 -6.56 -7.27 5.55
CA ILE A 76 -7.51 -6.96 4.48
C ILE A 76 -6.85 -6.18 3.34
N GLY A 77 -6.00 -5.19 3.61
CA GLY A 77 -5.56 -4.22 2.60
C GLY A 77 -4.71 -4.80 1.47
N GLN A 78 -3.45 -5.11 1.76
CA GLN A 78 -2.51 -5.61 0.74
C GLN A 78 -2.88 -7.00 0.20
N PRO A 79 -3.29 -7.98 1.02
CA PRO A 79 -3.64 -9.31 0.54
C PRO A 79 -4.83 -9.29 -0.44
N ILE A 80 -5.87 -8.50 -0.19
CA ILE A 80 -7.02 -8.40 -1.10
C ILE A 80 -6.64 -7.70 -2.41
N ALA A 81 -5.76 -6.69 -2.39
CA ALA A 81 -5.28 -6.06 -3.62
C ALA A 81 -4.56 -7.06 -4.55
N ILE A 82 -3.77 -7.97 -3.97
CA ILE A 82 -3.13 -9.06 -4.71
C ILE A 82 -4.17 -10.09 -5.18
N LEU A 83 -5.15 -10.43 -4.33
CA LEU A 83 -6.21 -11.39 -4.64
C LEU A 83 -7.10 -10.91 -5.80
N MET A 84 -7.46 -9.63 -5.83
CA MET A 84 -8.14 -9.01 -6.98
C MET A 84 -7.31 -9.09 -8.26
N TYR A 85 -5.98 -8.95 -8.14
CA TYR A 85 -5.08 -9.08 -9.26
C TYR A 85 -5.08 -10.49 -9.86
N VAL A 86 -4.98 -11.50 -9.00
CA VAL A 86 -5.04 -12.92 -9.38
C VAL A 86 -6.41 -13.28 -9.94
N HIS A 87 -7.49 -12.79 -9.31
CA HIS A 87 -8.86 -13.01 -9.77
C HIS A 87 -9.07 -12.48 -11.19
N ASP A 88 -8.70 -11.22 -11.47
CA ASP A 88 -8.86 -10.68 -12.81
C ASP A 88 -7.96 -11.39 -13.83
N TYR A 89 -6.74 -11.79 -13.46
CA TYR A 89 -5.88 -12.59 -14.33
C TYR A 89 -6.54 -13.94 -14.67
N TYR A 90 -7.17 -14.58 -13.69
CA TYR A 90 -7.85 -15.86 -13.88
C TYR A 90 -9.07 -15.70 -14.80
N VAL A 91 -9.95 -14.74 -14.52
CA VAL A 91 -11.15 -14.44 -15.33
C VAL A 91 -10.76 -14.14 -16.78
N LEU A 92 -9.78 -13.25 -17.01
CA LEU A 92 -9.39 -12.86 -18.36
C LEU A 92 -8.76 -14.00 -19.17
N ASN A 93 -8.10 -14.97 -18.54
CA ASN A 93 -7.40 -16.06 -19.22
C ASN A 93 -8.19 -17.38 -19.28
N HIS A 94 -9.16 -17.61 -18.40
CA HIS A 94 -9.93 -18.87 -18.35
C HIS A 94 -11.40 -18.73 -18.77
N GLU A 95 -12.03 -17.55 -18.73
CA GLU A 95 -13.41 -17.40 -19.26
C GLU A 95 -13.48 -17.09 -20.75
N LYS A 96 -12.44 -16.48 -21.35
CA LYS A 96 -12.41 -16.21 -22.80
C LYS A 96 -11.98 -17.41 -23.66
N GLY A 97 -11.84 -18.59 -23.04
CA GLY A 97 -11.46 -19.85 -23.70
C GLY A 97 -12.62 -20.78 -24.04
N LEU A 98 -13.87 -20.35 -23.84
CA LEU A 98 -15.11 -20.99 -24.31
C LEU A 98 -15.82 -20.05 -25.30
#